data_AF-A0A2S2N8G6-F1
#
_entry.id   AF-A0A2S2N8G6-F1
#
_cell.length_a   1.000
_cell.length_b   1.000
_cell.length_c   1.000
_cell.angle_alpha   90.00
_cell.angle_beta   90.00
_cell.angle_gamma   90.00
#
_symmetry.space_group_name_H-M   'P 1'
#
loop_
_entity.id
_entity.type
_entity.pdbx_description
1 polymer ?
#
loop_
_entity_poly.entity_id
_entity_poly.type
_entity_poly.pdbx_seq_one_letter_code
_entity_poly.pdbx_strand_id
1 'polypeptide(L)'
;MGFKFTKRECNSALIENDEIRAWRREYIRDIRKYREEGRPIYYIDEMWVNAGDVAIRVWRDTTVESSQAAFSQGLSTGAANPTRKGKRLIVCHIGSEDGFVPDSLLLCFESKKNTNDYHDEMNGDSFRDWLEGVLPRIKENAVLIMDRHTTR
;
A
#
# COMPACT_ATOMS: atom_id res chain seq x y z
N MET A 1 -30.36 16.59 17.63
CA MET A 1 -29.08 15.84 17.71
C MET A 1 -28.57 15.61 16.29
N GLY A 2 -27.79 16.56 15.76
CA GLY A 2 -27.42 16.62 14.34
C GLY A 2 -26.11 15.89 14.01
N PHE A 3 -25.92 14.65 14.50
CA PHE A 3 -24.73 13.87 14.18
C PHE A 3 -25.09 12.72 13.24
N LYS A 4 -24.38 12.59 12.13
CA LYS A 4 -24.54 11.50 11.16
C LYS A 4 -23.27 10.66 11.09
N PHE A 5 -23.43 9.35 11.17
CA PHE A 5 -22.33 8.42 10.93
C PHE A 5 -22.13 8.24 9.43
N THR A 6 -20.99 8.68 8.90
CA THR A 6 -20.75 8.72 7.45
C THR A 6 -19.41 8.10 7.08
N LYS A 7 -19.39 7.38 5.95
CA LYS A 7 -18.18 6.85 5.32
C LYS A 7 -17.49 7.97 4.56
N ARG A 8 -16.17 8.11 4.69
CA ARG A 8 -15.40 9.06 3.88
C ARG A 8 -15.43 8.63 2.40
N GLU A 9 -15.68 9.60 1.52
CA GLU A 9 -15.73 9.38 0.08
C GLU A 9 -14.31 9.23 -0.47
N CYS A 10 -14.09 8.19 -1.27
CA CYS A 10 -12.85 7.97 -2.01
C CYS A 10 -13.24 7.97 -3.49
N ASN A 11 -12.78 8.98 -4.23
CA ASN A 11 -13.05 9.11 -5.66
C ASN A 11 -12.10 8.19 -6.44
N SER A 12 -12.40 6.90 -6.50
CA SER A 12 -11.72 5.96 -7.38
C SER A 12 -12.63 5.56 -8.53
N ALA A 13 -12.37 6.10 -9.71
CA ALA A 13 -12.96 5.61 -10.95
C ALA A 13 -12.05 4.50 -11.52
N LEU A 14 -12.60 3.31 -11.73
CA LEU A 14 -11.91 2.24 -12.47
C LEU A 14 -11.96 2.59 -13.96
N ILE A 15 -10.85 3.10 -14.49
CA ILE A 15 -10.69 3.34 -15.92
C ILE A 15 -9.89 2.16 -16.48
N GLU A 16 -10.58 1.24 -17.16
CA GLU A 16 -9.92 0.15 -17.89
C GLU A 16 -9.48 0.66 -19.27
N ASN A 17 -8.17 0.67 -19.50
CA ASN A 17 -7.58 0.83 -20.84
C ASN A 17 -7.43 -0.57 -21.50
N ASP A 18 -7.58 -0.64 -22.82
CA ASP A 18 -7.46 -1.90 -23.57
C ASP A 18 -6.07 -2.55 -23.43
N GLU A 19 -5.02 -1.74 -23.26
CA GLU A 19 -3.66 -2.21 -22.97
C GLU A 19 -3.60 -2.94 -21.61
N ILE A 20 -4.22 -2.38 -20.57
CA ILE A 20 -4.30 -3.00 -19.24
C ILE A 20 -5.06 -4.33 -19.33
N ARG A 21 -6.13 -4.39 -20.14
CA ARG A 21 -6.86 -5.66 -20.38
C ARG A 21 -6.02 -6.69 -21.10
N ALA A 22 -5.15 -6.29 -22.03
CA ALA A 22 -4.22 -7.20 -22.69
C ALA A 22 -3.20 -7.77 -21.70
N TRP A 23 -2.55 -6.91 -20.91
CA TRP A 23 -1.59 -7.34 -19.88
C TRP A 23 -2.21 -8.24 -18.81
N ARG A 24 -3.43 -7.95 -18.36
CA ARG A 24 -4.15 -8.82 -17.42
C ARG A 24 -4.42 -10.20 -18.00
N ARG A 25 -4.79 -10.29 -19.29
CA ARG A 25 -5.01 -11.58 -19.96
C ARG A 25 -3.73 -12.38 -20.10
N GLU A 26 -2.63 -11.73 -20.46
CA GLU A 26 -1.31 -12.36 -20.55
C GLU A 26 -0.86 -12.87 -19.18
N TYR A 27 -0.91 -12.03 -18.15
CA TYR A 27 -0.60 -12.41 -16.78
C TYR A 27 -1.40 -13.63 -16.32
N ILE A 28 -2.72 -13.65 -16.53
CA ILE A 28 -3.57 -14.79 -16.13
C ILE A 28 -3.16 -16.08 -16.87
N ARG A 29 -2.82 -15.99 -18.17
CA ARG A 29 -2.38 -17.14 -18.96
C ARG A 29 -1.07 -17.70 -18.41
N ASP A 30 -0.11 -16.84 -18.10
CA ASP A 30 1.20 -17.25 -17.62
C ASP A 30 1.11 -17.87 -16.22
N ILE A 31 0.31 -17.28 -15.33
CA ILE A 31 0.07 -17.84 -13.99
C ILE A 31 -0.58 -19.21 -14.05
N ARG A 32 -1.55 -19.42 -14.95
CA ARG A 32 -2.16 -20.74 -15.15
C ARG A 32 -1.13 -21.76 -15.60
N LYS A 33 -0.29 -21.41 -16.57
CA LYS A 33 0.79 -22.27 -17.06
C LYS A 33 1.75 -22.65 -15.94
N TYR A 34 2.22 -21.70 -15.13
CA TYR A 34 3.14 -21.99 -14.02
C TYR A 34 2.53 -22.89 -12.95
N ARG A 35 1.22 -22.76 -12.71
CA ARG A 35 0.48 -23.66 -11.80
C ARG A 35 0.35 -25.07 -12.38
N GLU A 36 0.07 -25.19 -13.67
CA GLU A 36 0.03 -26.49 -14.38
C GLU A 36 1.39 -27.19 -14.37
N GLU A 37 2.49 -26.43 -14.48
CA GLU A 37 3.87 -26.93 -14.36
C GLU A 37 4.26 -27.29 -12.90
N GLY A 38 3.39 -27.02 -11.92
CA GLY A 38 3.67 -27.29 -10.50
C GLY A 38 4.77 -26.40 -9.91
N ARG A 39 5.03 -25.24 -10.53
CA ARG A 39 6.12 -24.36 -10.10
C ARG A 39 5.71 -23.57 -8.85
N PRO A 40 6.60 -23.45 -7.84
CA PRO A 40 6.33 -22.62 -6.67
C PRO A 40 6.17 -21.16 -7.09
N ILE A 41 5.09 -20.50 -6.68
CA ILE A 41 4.83 -19.10 -7.02
C ILE A 41 4.96 -18.24 -5.77
N TYR A 42 5.80 -17.22 -5.86
CA TYR A 42 6.02 -16.24 -4.80
C TYR A 42 5.60 -14.85 -5.27
N TYR A 43 4.91 -14.13 -4.41
CA TYR A 43 4.44 -12.77 -4.62
C TYR A 43 5.21 -11.83 -3.70
N ILE A 44 5.75 -10.78 -4.29
CA ILE A 44 6.34 -9.65 -3.57
C ILE A 44 5.36 -8.49 -3.69
N ASP A 45 5.10 -7.81 -2.58
CA ASP A 45 4.32 -6.58 -2.57
C ASP A 45 4.83 -5.60 -1.52
N GLU A 46 4.57 -4.32 -1.76
CA GLU A 46 4.95 -3.20 -0.91
C GLU A 46 3.70 -2.53 -0.32
N MET A 47 3.63 -2.47 1.01
CA MET A 47 2.56 -1.81 1.73
C MET A 47 3.07 -0.57 2.47
N TRP A 48 2.30 0.51 2.34
CA TRP A 48 2.50 1.75 3.09
C TRP A 48 1.60 1.77 4.32
N VAL A 49 2.19 1.96 5.50
CA VAL A 49 1.47 2.14 6.75
C VAL A 49 1.69 3.57 7.24
N ASN A 50 0.61 4.34 7.41
CA ASN A 50 0.74 5.72 7.92
C ASN A 50 0.46 5.73 9.42
N ALA A 51 1.30 6.43 10.20
CA ALA A 51 1.09 6.61 11.64
C ALA A 51 -0.16 7.45 12.00
N GLY A 52 -0.88 7.97 10.98
CA GLY A 52 -2.10 8.76 11.12
C GLY A 52 -3.36 8.09 10.57
N ASP A 53 -3.35 6.79 10.27
CA ASP A 53 -4.52 6.10 9.73
C ASP A 53 -5.69 6.17 10.74
N VAL A 54 -6.72 6.93 10.36
CA VAL A 54 -7.94 7.13 11.16
C VAL A 54 -9.09 6.32 10.56
N ALA A 55 -10.05 5.97 11.42
CA ALA A 55 -11.24 5.22 11.03
C ALA A 55 -11.95 5.85 9.81
N ILE A 56 -12.24 5.01 8.81
CA ILE A 56 -12.92 5.37 7.56
C ILE A 56 -14.33 5.94 7.81
N ARG A 57 -14.93 5.60 8.96
CA ARG A 57 -16.22 6.09 9.39
C ARG A 57 -16.05 7.05 10.56
N VAL A 58 -16.58 8.25 10.40
CA VAL A 58 -16.53 9.29 11.42
C VAL A 58 -17.94 9.80 11.69
N TRP A 59 -18.20 10.18 12.94
CA TRP A 59 -19.35 10.98 13.30
C TRP A 59 -19.13 12.39 12.79
N ARG A 60 -19.93 12.81 11.82
CA ARG A 60 -19.92 14.18 11.28
C ARG A 60 -21.09 14.93 11.89
N ASP A 61 -20.79 16.08 12.49
CA ASP A 61 -21.81 17.03 12.88
C ASP A 61 -22.35 17.72 11.61
N THR A 62 -23.67 17.65 11.40
CA THR A 62 -24.34 18.27 10.24
C THR A 62 -24.84 19.68 10.54
N THR A 63 -24.66 20.17 11.77
CA THR A 63 -25.07 21.53 12.18
C THR A 63 -24.00 22.59 11.93
N VAL A 64 -22.76 22.16 11.67
CA VAL A 64 -21.61 23.03 11.43
C VAL A 64 -21.38 23.16 9.93
N GLU A 65 -21.74 24.29 9.34
CA GLU A 65 -21.64 24.54 7.90
C GLU A 65 -20.20 24.85 7.43
N SER A 66 -19.34 25.34 8.32
CA SER A 66 -17.94 25.65 8.02
C SER A 66 -17.05 25.65 9.27
N SER A 67 -15.73 25.56 9.07
CA SER A 67 -14.73 25.65 10.13
C SER A 67 -14.72 27.03 10.82
N GLN A 68 -15.07 28.10 10.12
CA GLN A 68 -15.21 29.45 10.69
C GLN A 68 -16.44 29.57 11.59
N ALA A 69 -17.57 28.97 11.19
CA ALA A 69 -18.78 28.93 12.01
C ALA A 69 -18.60 28.09 13.29
N ALA A 70 -17.84 26.99 13.20
CA ALA A 70 -17.49 26.17 14.36
C ALA A 70 -16.65 26.98 15.38
N PHE A 71 -15.58 27.62 14.90
CA PHE A 71 -14.64 28.36 15.74
C PHE A 71 -15.30 29.55 16.47
N SER A 72 -16.15 30.29 15.77
CA SER A 72 -16.89 31.44 16.34
C SER A 72 -17.94 31.04 17.38
N GLN A 73 -18.40 29.78 17.36
CA GLN A 73 -19.31 29.21 18.36
C GLN A 73 -18.61 28.35 19.42
N GLY A 74 -17.27 28.27 19.41
CA GLY A 74 -16.49 27.44 20.32
C GLY A 74 -16.64 25.93 20.08
N LEU A 75 -17.15 25.53 18.91
CA LEU A 75 -17.36 24.15 18.49
C LEU A 75 -16.16 23.62 17.69
N SER A 76 -15.86 22.34 17.82
CA SER A 76 -14.86 21.65 17.00
C SER A 76 -15.52 21.01 15.79
N THR A 77 -14.88 21.08 14.61
CA THR A 77 -15.34 20.41 13.37
C THR A 77 -15.16 18.88 13.40
N GLY A 78 -14.89 18.28 14.57
CA GLY A 78 -14.61 16.85 14.72
C GLY A 78 -13.17 16.48 14.40
N ALA A 79 -12.89 15.17 14.33
CA ALA A 79 -11.56 14.63 14.07
C ALA A 79 -11.02 15.12 12.71
N ALA A 80 -9.82 15.70 12.72
CA ALA A 80 -9.14 16.16 11.52
C ALA A 80 -9.03 15.04 10.48
N ASN A 81 -9.08 15.40 9.19
CA ASN A 81 -8.64 14.47 8.15
C ASN A 81 -7.17 14.11 8.41
N PRO A 82 -6.76 12.84 8.20
CA PRO A 82 -5.39 12.43 8.43
C PRO A 82 -4.53 13.33 7.57
N THR A 83 -3.63 14.03 8.23
CA THR A 83 -2.66 14.85 7.54
C THR A 83 -1.84 13.89 6.70
N ARG A 84 -1.81 14.08 5.37
CA ARG A 84 -0.93 13.32 4.47
C ARG A 84 0.55 13.42 4.88
N LYS A 85 0.89 14.37 5.77
CA LYS A 85 2.20 14.56 6.39
C LYS A 85 2.22 13.87 7.76
N GLY A 86 2.95 12.76 7.84
CA GLY A 86 3.15 11.98 9.06
C GLY A 86 4.24 10.94 8.84
N LYS A 87 4.73 10.33 9.92
CA LYS A 87 5.65 9.20 9.83
C LYS A 87 4.97 8.07 9.06
N ARG A 88 5.66 7.55 8.06
CA ARG A 88 5.20 6.42 7.24
C ARG A 88 6.18 5.28 7.41
N LEU A 89 5.65 4.07 7.39
CA LEU A 89 6.39 2.82 7.35
C LEU A 89 6.17 2.20 5.99
N ILE A 90 7.26 1.84 5.32
CA ILE A 90 7.21 0.94 4.17
C ILE A 90 7.39 -0.46 4.69
N VAL A 91 6.56 -1.41 4.24
CA VAL A 91 6.65 -2.83 4.60
C VAL A 91 6.64 -3.60 3.29
N CYS A 92 7.74 -4.28 2.97
CA CYS A 92 7.81 -5.19 1.83
C CYS A 92 8.07 -6.62 2.32
N HIS A 93 7.32 -7.57 1.76
CA HIS A 93 7.39 -8.97 2.15
C HIS A 93 7.17 -9.87 0.93
N ILE A 94 7.77 -11.06 0.97
CA ILE A 94 7.53 -12.14 0.01
C ILE A 94 6.71 -13.27 0.62
N GLY A 95 5.73 -13.80 -0.11
CA GLY A 95 4.93 -14.94 0.33
C GLY A 95 4.53 -15.85 -0.83
N SER A 96 4.28 -17.12 -0.52
CA SER A 96 3.74 -18.11 -1.45
C SER A 96 2.42 -18.68 -0.93
N GLU A 97 1.88 -19.70 -1.61
CA GLU A 97 0.74 -20.48 -1.14
C GLU A 97 0.98 -21.13 0.24
N ASP A 98 2.23 -21.44 0.58
CA ASP A 98 2.63 -22.02 1.87
C ASP A 98 2.74 -20.97 2.99
N GLY A 99 2.56 -19.68 2.66
CA GLY A 99 2.67 -18.56 3.58
C GLY A 99 3.91 -17.70 3.34
N PHE A 100 4.27 -16.91 4.34
CA PHE A 100 5.36 -15.96 4.28
C PHE A 100 6.72 -16.64 4.43
N VAL A 101 7.72 -16.21 3.63
CA VAL A 101 9.08 -16.76 3.76
C VAL A 101 9.69 -16.25 5.08
N PRO A 102 10.22 -17.13 5.95
CA PRO A 102 10.83 -16.70 7.21
C PRO A 102 11.99 -15.73 6.98
N ASP A 103 12.11 -14.74 7.86
CA ASP A 103 13.19 -13.75 7.86
C ASP A 103 13.34 -12.97 6.54
N SER A 104 12.29 -12.92 5.73
CA SER A 104 12.27 -12.24 4.42
C SER A 104 11.59 -10.87 4.44
N LEU A 105 11.16 -10.40 5.61
CA LEU A 105 10.60 -9.06 5.76
C LEU A 105 11.69 -8.02 5.45
N LEU A 106 11.52 -7.25 4.38
CA LEU A 106 12.56 -6.37 3.82
C LEU A 106 13.02 -5.31 4.81
N LEU A 107 12.11 -4.54 5.41
CA LEU A 107 12.37 -3.58 6.50
C LEU A 107 11.20 -2.62 6.62
N CYS A 108 11.04 -2.09 7.84
CA CYS A 108 10.10 -1.05 8.24
C CYS A 108 10.86 0.29 8.34
N PHE A 109 10.95 1.07 7.25
CA PHE A 109 11.62 2.38 7.30
C PHE A 109 10.72 3.42 7.98
N GLU A 110 11.14 3.92 9.15
CA GLU A 110 10.60 5.16 9.72
C GLU A 110 11.40 6.32 9.13
N SER A 111 10.76 7.15 8.30
CA SER A 111 11.40 8.34 7.73
C SER A 111 12.07 9.17 8.83
N LYS A 112 13.41 9.16 8.82
CA LYS A 112 14.23 9.77 9.89
C LYS A 112 14.26 11.29 9.83
N LYS A 113 13.80 11.87 8.72
CA LYS A 113 13.82 13.30 8.48
C LYS A 113 12.42 13.76 8.12
N ASN A 114 12.05 14.93 8.64
CA ASN A 114 10.84 15.69 8.26
C ASN A 114 10.82 16.11 6.76
N THR A 115 11.66 15.50 5.93
CA THR A 115 11.73 15.66 4.49
C THR A 115 10.78 14.66 3.86
N ASN A 116 9.89 15.20 3.04
CA ASN A 116 8.81 14.50 2.35
C ASN A 116 9.30 13.54 1.24
N ASP A 117 10.61 13.25 1.22
CA ASP A 117 11.33 12.57 0.16
C ASP A 117 11.83 11.22 0.68
N TYR A 118 11.11 10.17 0.29
CA TYR A 118 11.34 8.79 0.71
C TYR A 118 12.18 8.02 -0.32
N HIS A 119 12.46 8.63 -1.48
CA HIS A 119 13.24 8.01 -2.55
C HIS A 119 14.70 7.74 -2.15
N ASP A 120 15.19 8.41 -1.11
CA ASP A 120 16.54 8.19 -0.58
C ASP A 120 16.67 6.89 0.24
N GLU A 121 15.60 6.41 0.89
CA GLU A 121 15.67 5.27 1.83
C GLU A 121 15.36 3.93 1.15
N MET A 122 14.41 3.87 0.21
CA MET A 122 14.12 2.67 -0.59
C MET A 122 14.58 2.90 -2.03
N ASN A 123 15.84 2.56 -2.29
CA ASN A 123 16.44 2.61 -3.63
C ASN A 123 16.54 1.21 -4.26
N GLY A 124 16.78 1.16 -5.57
CA GLY A 124 16.89 -0.10 -6.31
C GLY A 124 18.03 -1.00 -5.82
N ASP A 125 19.10 -0.43 -5.29
CA ASP A 125 20.22 -1.18 -4.70
C ASP A 125 19.83 -1.88 -3.40
N SER A 126 19.12 -1.20 -2.49
CA SER A 126 18.64 -1.78 -1.22
C SER A 126 17.65 -2.91 -1.47
N PHE A 127 16.78 -2.75 -2.49
CA PHE A 127 15.87 -3.80 -2.92
C PHE A 127 16.63 -5.01 -3.50
N ARG A 128 17.65 -4.76 -4.34
CA ARG A 128 18.49 -5.83 -4.91
C ARG A 128 19.21 -6.61 -3.82
N ASP A 129 19.87 -5.92 -2.89
CA ASP A 129 20.66 -6.56 -1.82
C ASP A 129 19.78 -7.45 -0.92
N TRP A 130 18.55 -7.00 -0.63
CA TRP A 130 17.57 -7.85 0.06
C TRP A 130 17.11 -9.02 -0.77
N LEU A 131 16.77 -8.80 -2.04
CA LEU A 131 16.31 -9.88 -2.92
C LEU A 131 17.38 -10.96 -3.01
N GLU A 132 18.65 -10.59 -3.15
CA GLU A 132 19.79 -11.52 -3.10
C GLU A 132 19.86 -12.32 -1.79
N GLY A 133 19.54 -11.70 -0.64
CA GLY A 133 19.46 -12.40 0.64
C GLY A 133 18.27 -13.35 0.77
N VAL A 134 17.17 -13.08 0.05
CA VAL A 134 15.94 -13.88 0.07
C VAL A 134 15.98 -15.04 -0.93
N LEU A 135 16.62 -14.85 -2.09
CA LEU A 135 16.70 -15.86 -3.16
C LEU A 135 17.11 -17.26 -2.67
N PRO A 136 18.12 -17.43 -1.79
CA PRO A 136 18.52 -18.74 -1.27
C PRO A 136 17.46 -19.46 -0.42
N ARG A 137 16.42 -18.75 0.01
CA ARG A 137 15.34 -19.27 0.88
C ARG A 137 14.08 -19.66 0.10
N ILE A 138 14.06 -19.34 -1.18
CA ILE A 138 12.97 -19.66 -2.09
C ILE A 138 13.22 -21.07 -2.66
N LYS A 139 12.14 -21.82 -2.93
CA LYS A 139 12.22 -23.13 -3.59
C LYS A 139 12.87 -23.01 -4.98
N GLU A 140 13.60 -24.05 -5.40
CA GLU A 140 14.16 -24.12 -6.76
C GLU A 140 13.06 -24.06 -7.84
N ASN A 141 13.40 -23.53 -9.02
CA ASN A 141 12.48 -23.32 -10.14
C ASN A 141 11.25 -22.45 -9.83
N ALA A 142 11.29 -21.66 -8.75
CA ALA A 142 10.22 -20.76 -8.39
C ALA A 142 9.98 -19.65 -9.43
N VAL A 143 8.75 -19.12 -9.41
CA VAL A 143 8.33 -17.94 -10.15
C VAL A 143 8.13 -16.80 -9.16
N LEU A 144 8.85 -15.71 -9.37
CA LEU A 144 8.68 -14.47 -8.62
C LEU A 144 7.75 -13.52 -9.38
N ILE A 145 6.72 -13.05 -8.69
CA ILE A 145 5.76 -12.08 -9.20
C ILE A 145 5.95 -10.78 -8.43
N MET A 146 6.07 -9.70 -9.17
CA MET A 146 6.26 -8.36 -8.68
C MET A 146 5.42 -7.40 -9.51
N ASP A 147 4.98 -6.31 -8.90
CA ASP A 147 4.36 -5.23 -9.64
C ASP A 147 5.39 -4.52 -10.53
N ARG A 148 4.91 -3.93 -11.63
CA ARG A 148 5.77 -3.14 -12.51
C ARG A 148 5.79 -1.70 -12.00
N HIS A 149 6.72 -1.39 -11.10
CA HIS A 149 6.96 0.00 -10.74
C HIS A 149 7.78 0.67 -11.84
N THR A 150 7.19 1.63 -12.56
CA THR A 150 7.92 2.44 -13.55
C THR A 150 8.37 3.71 -12.84
N THR A 151 9.61 3.76 -12.38
CA THR A 151 10.24 5.02 -11.99
C THR A 151 10.35 5.89 -13.24
N ARG A 152 9.53 6.94 -13.31
CA ARG A 152 9.64 8.01 -14.30
C ARG A 152 10.41 9.18 -13.70
#